data_AF-A0A358IYB1-F1
#
_entry.id   AF-A0A358IYB1-F1
#
_cell.length_a   1.000
_cell.length_b   1.000
_cell.length_c   1.000
_cell.angle_alpha   90.00
_cell.angle_beta   90.00
_cell.angle_gamma   90.00
#
_symmetry.space_group_name_H-M   'P 1'
#
loop_
_entity.id
_entity.type
_entity.pdbx_description
1 polymer ?
#
loop_
_entity_poly.entity_id
_entity_poly.type
_entity_poly.pdbx_seq_one_letter_code
_entity_poly.pdbx_strand_id
1 'polypeptide(L)'
;LEAMAEAGEAPLRVYNSIDMGDARALMAGGPRDAGDGRIITRAIKFYADGALGSRGAKLFEPYSDRPDASGLMLTSREEVMPLYQEALRTGIQIATHAIGDQGNHDVAAWYEEALRSTPRAEWRLADPRWRIEHAQIIRPRDYHYFSDLPIIASMQPSHAIGDLHFAADRLGDARLDGAYAWHTLVERG
;
A
#
# COMPACT_ATOMS: atom_id res chain seq x y z
N LEU A 1 -5.52 4.28 -22.46
CA LEU A 1 -6.58 4.75 -21.54
C LEU A 1 -6.86 6.23 -21.75
N GLU A 2 -5.86 7.11 -21.60
CA GLU A 2 -6.02 8.57 -21.79
C GLU A 2 -6.56 8.90 -23.19
N ALA A 3 -5.98 8.36 -24.27
CA ALA A 3 -6.52 8.51 -25.62
C ALA A 3 -7.97 8.00 -25.80
N MET A 4 -8.39 6.97 -25.07
CA MET A 4 -9.79 6.51 -25.10
C MET A 4 -10.73 7.50 -24.43
N ALA A 5 -10.28 8.18 -23.37
CA ALA A 5 -11.06 9.23 -22.71
C ALA A 5 -11.17 10.47 -23.59
N GLU A 6 -10.07 10.88 -24.24
CA GLU A 6 -10.07 11.99 -25.20
C GLU A 6 -11.03 11.73 -26.38
N ALA A 7 -11.15 10.47 -26.81
CA ALA A 7 -12.11 10.06 -27.83
C ALA A 7 -13.56 9.94 -27.33
N GLY A 8 -13.82 10.10 -26.03
CA GLY A 8 -15.14 9.89 -25.42
C GLY A 8 -15.56 8.40 -25.32
N GLU A 9 -14.60 7.49 -25.47
CA GLU A 9 -14.81 6.03 -25.55
C GLU A 9 -14.55 5.32 -24.22
N ALA A 10 -14.00 5.99 -23.20
CA ALA A 10 -13.72 5.37 -21.90
C ALA A 10 -15.02 4.98 -21.18
N PRO A 11 -15.35 3.68 -21.04
CA PRO A 11 -16.65 3.25 -20.50
C PRO A 11 -16.69 3.38 -18.97
N LEU A 12 -15.53 3.39 -18.32
CA LEU A 12 -15.36 3.40 -16.88
C LEU A 12 -14.50 4.58 -16.42
N ARG A 13 -14.64 4.93 -15.15
CA ARG A 13 -13.71 5.82 -14.46
C ARG A 13 -12.52 5.00 -13.97
N VAL A 14 -11.32 5.35 -14.36
CA VAL A 14 -10.08 4.66 -13.97
C VAL A 14 -9.18 5.62 -13.22
N TYR A 15 -8.85 5.25 -11.99
CA TYR A 15 -7.81 5.88 -11.20
C TYR A 15 -6.55 5.05 -11.33
N ASN A 16 -5.63 5.49 -12.18
CA ASN A 16 -4.51 4.69 -12.62
C ASN A 16 -3.29 4.85 -11.71
N SER A 17 -2.74 3.71 -11.29
CA SER A 17 -1.44 3.58 -10.64
C SER A 17 -0.45 3.01 -11.66
N ILE A 18 0.62 3.74 -11.95
CA ILE A 18 1.70 3.25 -12.82
C ILE A 18 2.72 2.43 -12.02
N ASP A 19 3.54 1.66 -12.71
CA ASP A 19 4.66 0.95 -12.07
C ASP A 19 5.87 1.88 -11.83
N MET A 20 6.92 1.29 -11.26
CA MET A 20 8.16 1.99 -10.94
C MET A 20 9.00 2.40 -12.15
N GLY A 21 8.81 1.76 -13.31
CA GLY A 21 9.52 2.11 -14.53
C GLY A 21 9.16 3.50 -15.03
N ASP A 22 7.88 3.87 -14.89
CA ASP A 22 7.35 5.17 -15.33
C ASP A 22 7.30 6.23 -14.21
N ALA A 23 7.63 5.86 -12.97
CA ALA A 23 7.49 6.70 -11.77
C ALA A 23 8.15 8.09 -11.92
N ARG A 24 9.40 8.13 -12.40
CA ARG A 24 10.15 9.39 -12.56
C ARG A 24 9.50 10.33 -13.57
N ALA A 25 8.99 9.79 -14.69
CA ALA A 25 8.32 10.58 -15.70
C ALA A 25 7.02 11.18 -15.16
N LEU A 26 6.25 10.40 -14.39
CA LEU A 26 5.04 10.91 -13.74
C LEU A 26 5.34 11.95 -12.66
N MET A 27 6.35 11.75 -11.81
CA MET A 27 6.71 12.74 -10.78
C MET A 27 7.18 14.06 -11.40
N ALA A 28 7.98 14.02 -12.48
CA ALA A 28 8.43 15.21 -13.18
C ALA A 28 7.29 15.96 -13.89
N GLY A 29 6.31 15.23 -14.45
CA GLY A 29 5.17 15.82 -15.16
C GLY A 29 3.97 16.17 -14.28
N GLY A 30 3.91 15.61 -13.07
CA GLY A 30 2.75 15.70 -12.18
C GLY A 30 1.58 14.78 -12.58
N PRO A 31 0.47 14.82 -11.82
CA PRO A 31 -0.74 14.06 -12.14
C PRO A 31 -1.29 14.39 -13.53
N ARG A 32 -1.75 13.38 -14.26
CA ARG A 32 -2.42 13.54 -15.56
C ARG A 32 -3.91 13.27 -15.44
N ASP A 33 -4.71 14.11 -16.08
CA ASP A 33 -6.16 13.97 -16.22
C ASP A 33 -6.50 14.15 -17.71
N ALA A 34 -7.28 13.23 -18.27
CA ALA A 34 -7.73 13.33 -19.66
C ALA A 34 -8.75 14.47 -19.90
N GLY A 35 -9.15 15.20 -18.86
CA GLY A 35 -9.98 16.41 -18.92
C GLY A 35 -11.48 16.15 -18.76
N ASP A 36 -11.93 14.92 -19.04
CA ASP A 36 -13.30 14.46 -18.78
C ASP A 36 -13.48 13.85 -17.38
N GLY A 37 -12.40 13.80 -16.60
CA GLY A 37 -12.34 13.21 -15.27
C GLY A 37 -12.61 11.70 -15.24
N ARG A 38 -12.62 11.00 -16.38
CA ARG A 38 -12.79 9.54 -16.45
C ARG A 38 -11.47 8.83 -16.22
N ILE A 39 -10.37 9.31 -16.81
CA ILE A 39 -9.05 8.69 -16.66
C ILE A 39 -8.12 9.66 -15.97
N ILE A 40 -7.68 9.28 -14.77
CA ILE A 40 -6.74 10.04 -13.94
C ILE A 40 -5.53 9.16 -13.66
N THR A 41 -4.34 9.55 -14.11
CA THR A 41 -3.08 8.89 -13.77
C THR A 41 -2.35 9.71 -12.73
N ARG A 42 -2.33 9.23 -11.48
CA ARG A 42 -1.83 10.02 -10.34
C ARG A 42 -1.15 9.19 -9.26
N ALA A 43 -1.13 7.87 -9.38
CA ALA A 43 -0.53 7.02 -8.36
C ALA A 43 0.64 6.20 -8.91
N ILE A 44 1.53 5.78 -8.01
CA ILE A 44 2.60 4.82 -8.30
C ILE A 44 2.36 3.59 -7.42
N LYS A 45 2.49 2.40 -8.02
CA LYS A 45 2.35 1.11 -7.35
C LYS A 45 3.72 0.56 -6.96
N PHE A 46 3.91 0.35 -5.66
CA PHE A 46 5.07 -0.31 -5.06
C PHE A 46 4.71 -1.69 -4.52
N TYR A 47 5.73 -2.52 -4.30
CA TYR A 47 5.62 -3.82 -3.64
C TYR A 47 6.62 -3.92 -2.50
N ALA A 48 6.13 -4.07 -1.27
CA ALA A 48 6.97 -4.22 -0.10
C ALA A 48 7.34 -5.68 0.16
N ASP A 49 6.44 -6.61 -0.07
CA ASP A 49 6.65 -8.04 0.16
C ASP A 49 5.85 -8.92 -0.82
N GLY A 50 5.91 -10.24 -0.63
CA GLY A 50 5.16 -11.22 -1.42
C GLY A 50 3.75 -11.49 -0.87
N ALA A 51 3.28 -12.73 -1.05
CA ALA A 51 1.97 -13.18 -0.60
C ALA A 51 2.07 -14.22 0.54
N LEU A 52 1.02 -14.32 1.35
CA LEU A 52 0.96 -15.25 2.48
C LEU A 52 1.00 -16.71 2.00
N GLY A 53 0.22 -17.05 0.97
CA GLY A 53 0.12 -18.42 0.45
C GLY A 53 1.46 -18.99 -0.04
N SER A 54 2.26 -18.17 -0.73
CA SER A 54 3.59 -18.53 -1.25
C SER A 54 4.72 -18.40 -0.24
N ARG A 55 4.41 -17.98 1.00
CA ARG A 55 5.39 -17.65 2.05
C ARG A 55 6.33 -16.50 1.69
N GLY A 56 5.88 -15.62 0.80
CA GLY A 56 6.62 -14.43 0.38
C GLY A 56 6.32 -13.20 1.22
N ALA A 57 5.16 -13.14 1.89
CA ALA A 57 4.80 -12.04 2.77
C ALA A 57 5.79 -11.94 3.94
N LYS A 58 6.25 -10.72 4.25
CA LYS A 58 7.31 -10.49 5.23
C LYS A 58 6.72 -10.48 6.64
N LEU A 59 7.14 -11.44 7.45
CA LEU A 59 6.68 -11.62 8.82
C LEU A 59 7.76 -11.25 9.85
N PHE A 60 7.34 -10.78 11.03
CA PHE A 60 8.24 -10.57 12.18
C PHE A 60 8.78 -11.89 12.74
N GLU A 61 7.91 -12.89 12.81
CA GLU A 61 8.22 -14.24 13.25
C GLU A 61 8.19 -15.20 12.05
N PRO A 62 8.97 -16.28 12.05
CA PRO A 62 8.89 -17.29 10.99
C PRO A 62 7.48 -17.82 10.75
N TYR A 63 7.24 -18.30 9.53
CA TYR A 63 6.01 -19.03 9.21
C TYR A 63 5.88 -20.25 10.12
N SER A 64 4.68 -20.51 10.65
CA SER A 64 4.43 -21.64 11.56
C SER A 64 4.77 -22.99 10.91
N ASP A 65 4.45 -23.13 9.62
CA ASP A 65 4.73 -24.33 8.84
C ASP A 65 6.07 -24.30 8.08
N ARG A 66 6.84 -23.23 8.24
CA ARG A 66 8.17 -23.07 7.64
C ARG A 66 9.08 -22.22 8.55
N PRO A 67 9.62 -22.81 9.64
CA PRO A 67 10.34 -22.07 10.67
C PRO A 67 11.68 -21.45 10.22
N ASP A 68 12.20 -21.85 9.05
CA ASP A 68 13.42 -21.32 8.43
C ASP A 68 13.15 -20.08 7.56
N ALA A 69 11.90 -19.64 7.41
CA ALA A 69 11.53 -18.53 6.55
C ALA A 69 10.59 -17.54 7.25
N SER A 70 10.78 -16.25 6.98
CA SER A 70 9.88 -15.16 7.42
C SER A 70 9.50 -14.24 6.26
N GLY A 71 9.51 -14.76 5.03
CA GLY A 71 9.26 -13.99 3.80
C GLY A 71 10.41 -13.04 3.44
N LEU A 72 10.14 -12.15 2.47
CA LEU A 72 11.15 -11.29 1.86
C LEU A 72 10.61 -9.88 1.64
N MET A 73 11.40 -8.87 2.04
CA MET A 73 11.17 -7.50 1.59
C MET A 73 11.67 -7.34 0.15
N LEU A 74 10.78 -6.87 -0.73
CA LEU A 74 11.06 -6.59 -2.14
C LEU A 74 11.54 -5.16 -2.38
N THR A 75 11.37 -4.30 -1.38
CA THR A 75 11.86 -2.92 -1.40
C THR A 75 12.45 -2.57 -0.04
N SER A 76 13.34 -1.59 -0.03
CA SER A 76 14.00 -1.06 1.15
C SER A 76 13.57 0.38 1.43
N ARG A 77 13.76 0.80 2.68
CA ARG A 77 13.55 2.18 3.09
C ARG A 77 14.36 3.16 2.23
N GLU A 78 15.62 2.82 1.95
CA GLU A 78 16.57 3.64 1.22
C GLU A 78 16.11 3.90 -0.23
N GLU A 79 15.48 2.91 -0.85
CA GLU A 79 14.94 3.02 -2.21
C GLU A 79 13.69 3.91 -2.26
N VAL A 80 12.77 3.74 -1.30
CA VAL A 80 11.46 4.40 -1.37
C VAL A 80 11.43 5.79 -0.76
N MET A 81 12.28 6.10 0.22
CA MET A 81 12.18 7.36 0.96
C MET A 81 12.30 8.61 0.06
N PRO A 82 13.28 8.71 -0.87
CA PRO A 82 13.36 9.87 -1.77
C PRO A 82 12.11 10.01 -2.64
N LEU A 83 11.55 8.89 -3.10
CA LEU A 83 10.36 8.86 -3.94
C LEU A 83 9.12 9.28 -3.16
N TYR A 84 8.99 8.85 -1.90
CA TYR A 84 7.87 9.20 -1.04
C TYR A 84 7.84 10.72 -0.77
N GLN A 85 8.99 11.29 -0.44
CA GLN A 85 9.13 12.73 -0.25
C GLN A 85 8.85 13.51 -1.54
N GLU A 86 9.32 13.02 -2.70
CA GLU A 86 9.02 13.62 -4.00
C GLU A 86 7.53 13.54 -4.35
N ALA A 87 6.86 12.44 -4.04
CA ALA A 87 5.41 12.28 -4.24
C ALA A 87 4.60 13.31 -3.44
N LEU A 88 5.01 13.61 -2.20
CA LEU A 88 4.38 14.68 -1.40
C LEU A 88 4.50 16.04 -2.09
N ARG A 89 5.67 16.36 -2.66
CA ARG A 89 5.95 17.65 -3.35
C ARG A 89 5.28 17.78 -4.71
N THR A 90 5.07 16.66 -5.40
CA THR A 90 4.49 16.62 -6.75
C THR A 90 2.99 16.33 -6.74
N GLY A 91 2.44 15.92 -5.59
CA GLY A 91 1.04 15.57 -5.45
C GLY A 91 0.68 14.23 -6.11
N ILE A 92 1.69 13.37 -6.28
CA ILE A 92 1.55 11.98 -6.70
C ILE A 92 1.20 11.13 -5.48
N GLN A 93 0.31 10.18 -5.69
CA GLN A 93 -0.15 9.26 -4.65
C GLN A 93 0.63 7.95 -4.70
N ILE A 94 0.63 7.25 -3.58
CA ILE A 94 1.38 6.02 -3.41
C ILE A 94 0.42 4.91 -3.01
N ALA A 95 0.57 3.78 -3.68
CA ALA A 95 -0.10 2.53 -3.35
C ALA A 95 1.00 1.49 -3.14
N THR A 96 1.17 0.97 -1.92
CA THR A 96 2.20 -0.02 -1.63
C THR A 96 1.55 -1.34 -1.24
N HIS A 97 1.84 -2.41 -1.98
CA HIS A 97 1.47 -3.77 -1.59
C HIS A 97 2.21 -4.17 -0.31
N ALA A 98 1.47 -4.57 0.72
CA ALA A 98 2.01 -5.19 1.93
C ALA A 98 1.03 -6.21 2.52
N ILE A 99 1.47 -7.45 2.68
CA ILE A 99 0.64 -8.54 3.21
C ILE A 99 1.07 -8.95 4.61
N GLY A 100 2.35 -9.17 4.83
CA GLY A 100 2.86 -9.68 6.09
C GLY A 100 2.88 -8.61 7.19
N ASP A 101 2.92 -9.05 8.44
CA ASP A 101 2.83 -8.15 9.58
C ASP A 101 4.05 -7.23 9.72
N GLN A 102 5.23 -7.70 9.33
CA GLN A 102 6.41 -6.85 9.18
C GLN A 102 6.36 -5.97 7.94
N GLY A 103 5.91 -6.49 6.80
CA GLY A 103 5.74 -5.68 5.59
C GLY A 103 4.82 -4.48 5.82
N ASN A 104 3.69 -4.70 6.49
CA ASN A 104 2.73 -3.64 6.84
C ASN A 104 3.33 -2.61 7.81
N HIS A 105 4.00 -3.08 8.87
CA HIS A 105 4.66 -2.19 9.82
C HIS A 105 5.72 -1.32 9.15
N ASP A 106 6.60 -1.92 8.35
CA ASP A 106 7.71 -1.20 7.71
C ASP A 106 7.17 -0.14 6.73
N VAL A 107 6.17 -0.47 5.90
CA VAL A 107 5.55 0.50 4.99
C VAL A 107 4.88 1.65 5.74
N ALA A 108 4.13 1.35 6.80
CA ALA A 108 3.46 2.37 7.60
C ALA A 108 4.48 3.30 8.29
N ALA A 109 5.57 2.75 8.83
CA ALA A 109 6.67 3.51 9.41
C ALA A 109 7.38 4.38 8.36
N TRP A 110 7.58 3.89 7.14
CA TRP A 110 8.18 4.68 6.05
C TRP A 110 7.25 5.80 5.59
N TYR A 111 5.94 5.56 5.55
CA TYR A 111 4.97 6.62 5.29
C TYR A 111 5.02 7.68 6.38
N GLU A 112 4.99 7.28 7.66
CA GLU A 112 5.14 8.20 8.78
C GLU A 112 6.41 9.05 8.67
N GLU A 113 7.54 8.40 8.37
CA GLU A 113 8.82 9.08 8.23
C GLU A 113 8.80 10.09 7.07
N ALA A 114 8.26 9.73 5.90
CA ALA A 114 8.16 10.63 4.76
C ALA A 114 7.27 11.85 5.07
N LEU A 115 6.14 11.63 5.76
CA LEU A 115 5.23 12.69 6.19
C LEU A 115 5.89 13.62 7.22
N ARG A 116 6.68 13.09 8.17
CA ARG A 116 7.38 13.90 9.18
C ARG A 116 8.61 14.63 8.63
N SER A 117 9.35 13.99 7.73
CA SER A 117 10.60 14.54 7.18
C SER A 117 10.38 15.53 6.03
N THR A 118 9.19 15.57 5.43
CA THR A 118 8.82 16.54 4.40
C THR A 118 7.97 17.66 5.01
N PRO A 119 8.44 18.92 5.03
CA PRO A 119 7.68 20.02 5.60
C PRO A 119 6.28 20.14 4.99
N ARG A 120 5.26 20.30 5.84
CA ARG A 120 3.86 20.31 5.39
C ARG A 120 3.55 21.36 4.32
N ALA A 121 4.26 22.49 4.36
CA ALA A 121 4.15 23.57 3.37
C ALA A 121 4.66 23.18 1.97
N GLU A 122 5.49 22.14 1.87
CA GLU A 122 5.98 21.60 0.59
C GLU A 122 5.00 20.58 -0.02
N TRP A 123 4.00 20.12 0.74
CA TRP A 123 3.07 19.13 0.23
C TRP A 123 2.12 19.77 -0.78
N ARG A 124 2.01 19.16 -1.96
CA ARG A 124 1.10 19.61 -3.01
C ARG A 124 -0.36 19.28 -2.74
N LEU A 125 -0.60 18.24 -1.94
CA LEU A 125 -1.92 17.80 -1.54
C LEU A 125 -2.17 18.09 -0.06
N ALA A 126 -3.42 18.42 0.27
CA ALA A 126 -3.82 18.55 1.66
C ALA A 126 -3.87 17.19 2.38
N ASP A 127 -4.35 16.18 1.66
CA ASP A 127 -4.36 14.79 2.07
C ASP A 127 -3.67 13.98 0.96
N PRO A 128 -2.54 13.30 1.25
CA PRO A 128 -1.83 12.50 0.27
C PRO A 128 -2.66 11.29 -0.23
N ARG A 129 -3.60 10.79 0.58
CA ARG A 129 -4.40 9.56 0.35
C ARG A 129 -3.54 8.37 -0.07
N TRP A 130 -2.41 8.19 0.59
CA TRP A 130 -1.55 7.04 0.35
C TRP A 130 -2.21 5.78 0.89
N ARG A 131 -1.93 4.65 0.24
CA ARG A 131 -2.63 3.40 0.48
C ARG A 131 -1.65 2.28 0.75
N ILE A 132 -1.96 1.50 1.77
CA ILE A 132 -1.39 0.16 1.91
C ILE A 132 -2.39 -0.80 1.26
N GLU A 133 -1.98 -1.42 0.16
CA GLU A 133 -2.76 -2.40 -0.56
C GLU A 133 -2.65 -3.76 0.13
N HIS A 134 -3.77 -4.46 0.22
CA HIS A 134 -4.02 -5.67 1.02
C HIS A 134 -4.14 -5.40 2.51
N ALA A 135 -3.12 -4.80 3.12
CA ALA A 135 -3.09 -4.53 4.56
C ALA A 135 -3.51 -5.77 5.37
N GLN A 136 -3.03 -6.94 4.93
CA GLN A 136 -3.70 -8.21 5.17
C GLN A 136 -3.49 -8.72 6.59
N ILE A 137 -2.23 -8.74 7.05
CA ILE A 137 -1.88 -9.12 8.42
C ILE A 137 -1.28 -7.90 9.08
N ILE A 138 -1.94 -7.36 10.11
CA ILE A 138 -1.47 -6.20 10.86
C ILE A 138 -1.49 -6.57 12.34
N ARG A 139 -0.36 -6.38 13.04
CA ARG A 139 -0.34 -6.60 14.48
C ARG A 139 -1.25 -5.58 15.15
N PRO A 140 -2.05 -5.95 16.17
CA PRO A 140 -2.95 -4.99 16.83
C PRO A 140 -2.28 -3.71 17.33
N ARG A 141 -1.00 -3.78 17.74
CA ARG A 141 -0.21 -2.61 18.15
C ARG A 141 0.07 -1.63 17.02
N ASP A 142 0.04 -2.05 15.77
CA ASP A 142 0.31 -1.23 14.59
C ASP A 142 -0.96 -0.59 14.01
N TYR A 143 -2.15 -0.86 14.58
CA TYR A 143 -3.40 -0.20 14.14
C TYR A 143 -3.36 1.32 14.29
N HIS A 144 -2.55 1.85 15.20
CA HIS A 144 -2.39 3.29 15.40
C HIS A 144 -1.92 4.00 14.12
N TYR A 145 -1.14 3.35 13.26
CA TYR A 145 -0.72 3.96 11.99
C TYR A 145 -1.89 4.34 11.09
N PHE A 146 -2.99 3.59 11.14
CA PHE A 146 -4.17 3.84 10.32
C PHE A 146 -5.14 4.84 10.95
N SER A 147 -5.08 5.07 12.27
CA SER A 147 -5.87 6.12 12.93
C SER A 147 -5.14 7.47 12.99
N ASP A 148 -3.82 7.44 13.12
CA ASP A 148 -3.02 8.62 13.44
C ASP A 148 -2.44 9.30 12.18
N LEU A 149 -2.36 8.55 11.08
CA LEU A 149 -1.81 9.02 9.80
C LEU A 149 -2.86 8.93 8.69
N PRO A 150 -2.74 9.73 7.61
CA PRO A 150 -3.64 9.67 6.45
C PRO A 150 -3.31 8.47 5.55
N ILE A 151 -3.35 7.26 6.11
CA ILE A 151 -3.08 5.99 5.44
C ILE A 151 -4.39 5.24 5.23
N ILE A 152 -4.68 4.87 3.99
CA ILE A 152 -5.85 4.08 3.65
C ILE A 152 -5.47 2.60 3.60
N ALA A 153 -6.14 1.76 4.41
CA ALA A 153 -6.09 0.31 4.26
C ALA A 153 -6.97 -0.14 3.08
N SER A 154 -6.36 -0.44 1.93
CA SER A 154 -7.05 -0.90 0.72
C SER A 154 -7.12 -2.42 0.70
N MET A 155 -8.14 -2.97 1.36
CA MET A 155 -8.25 -4.40 1.64
C MET A 155 -9.25 -5.13 0.73
N GLN A 156 -9.02 -6.42 0.49
CA GLN A 156 -9.84 -7.26 -0.41
C GLN A 156 -10.53 -8.40 0.37
N PRO A 157 -11.85 -8.32 0.67
CA PRO A 157 -12.57 -9.33 1.44
C PRO A 157 -12.47 -10.77 0.90
N SER A 158 -12.37 -10.92 -0.42
CA SER A 158 -12.23 -12.22 -1.06
C SER A 158 -10.96 -12.97 -0.64
N HIS A 159 -9.91 -12.27 -0.18
CA HIS A 159 -8.68 -12.91 0.28
C HIS A 159 -8.90 -13.73 1.56
N ALA A 160 -9.70 -13.30 2.54
CA ALA A 160 -9.93 -14.15 3.72
C ALA A 160 -10.66 -15.45 3.36
N ILE A 161 -11.53 -15.42 2.34
CA ILE A 161 -12.20 -16.62 1.87
C ILE A 161 -11.20 -17.57 1.21
N GLY A 162 -10.32 -17.05 0.35
CA GLY A 162 -9.27 -17.85 -0.30
C GLY A 162 -8.24 -18.40 0.69
N ASP A 163 -7.85 -17.58 1.66
CA ASP A 163 -6.79 -17.87 2.63
C ASP A 163 -7.28 -18.71 3.81
N LEU A 164 -8.60 -18.88 3.99
CA LEU A 164 -9.22 -19.70 5.02
C LEU A 164 -8.56 -21.09 5.16
N HIS A 165 -8.12 -21.66 4.04
CA HIS A 165 -7.55 -23.00 3.97
C HIS A 165 -6.08 -23.11 4.36
N PHE A 166 -5.36 -22.00 4.51
CA PHE A 166 -3.93 -22.03 4.81
C PHE A 166 -3.45 -20.98 5.80
N ALA A 167 -4.21 -19.92 6.09
CA ALA A 167 -3.75 -18.83 6.95
C ALA A 167 -3.36 -19.33 8.35
N ALA A 168 -4.15 -20.22 8.95
CA ALA A 168 -3.84 -20.86 10.24
C ALA A 168 -2.56 -21.70 10.17
N ASP A 169 -2.32 -22.44 9.09
CA ASP A 169 -1.07 -23.19 8.93
C ASP A 169 0.14 -22.27 8.75
N ARG A 170 -0.02 -21.14 8.07
CA ARG A 170 1.07 -20.17 7.82
C ARG A 170 1.42 -19.36 9.07
N LEU A 171 0.42 -18.95 9.86
CA LEU A 171 0.57 -17.99 10.96
C LEU A 171 0.40 -18.63 12.34
N GLY A 172 -0.33 -19.73 12.46
CA GLY A 172 -0.81 -20.24 13.75
C GLY A 172 -1.89 -19.33 14.35
N ASP A 173 -2.74 -19.92 15.18
CA ASP A 173 -3.97 -19.27 15.67
C ASP A 173 -3.70 -17.95 16.41
N ALA A 174 -2.63 -17.88 17.19
CA ALA A 174 -2.29 -16.69 17.98
C ALA A 174 -1.97 -15.44 17.12
N ARG A 175 -1.65 -15.62 15.84
CA ARG A 175 -1.32 -14.51 14.92
C ARG A 175 -2.47 -14.18 13.96
N LEU A 176 -3.61 -14.87 14.08
CA LEU A 176 -4.81 -14.61 13.27
C LEU A 176 -5.64 -13.42 13.77
N ASP A 177 -5.51 -13.02 15.05
CA ASP A 177 -6.25 -11.88 15.61
C ASP A 177 -6.02 -10.57 14.82
N GLY A 178 -4.82 -10.42 14.27
CA GLY A 178 -4.42 -9.28 13.44
C GLY A 178 -4.73 -9.44 11.95
N ALA A 179 -5.18 -10.61 11.52
CA ALA A 179 -5.43 -10.91 10.12
C ALA A 179 -6.80 -10.38 9.70
N TYR A 180 -6.85 -9.75 8.53
CA TYR A 180 -8.09 -9.29 7.90
C TYR A 180 -8.96 -8.40 8.80
N ALA A 181 -8.33 -7.48 9.52
CA ALA A 181 -8.96 -6.66 10.56
C ALA A 181 -9.85 -5.51 10.02
N TRP A 182 -10.67 -5.75 8.98
CA TRP A 182 -11.48 -4.72 8.31
C TRP A 182 -12.37 -3.94 9.27
N HIS A 183 -13.10 -4.65 10.14
CA HIS A 183 -14.01 -4.03 11.10
C HIS A 183 -13.24 -3.10 12.03
N THR A 184 -12.14 -3.59 12.60
CA THR A 184 -11.29 -2.83 13.52
C THR A 184 -10.69 -1.58 12.85
N LEU A 185 -10.26 -1.70 11.59
CA LEU A 185 -9.70 -0.56 10.86
C LEU A 185 -10.78 0.47 10.54
N VAL A 186 -11.96 0.05 10.03
CA VAL A 186 -13.10 0.95 9.76
C VAL A 186 -13.58 1.67 11.03
N GLU A 187 -13.61 1.01 12.18
CA GLU A 187 -14.00 1.65 13.44
C GLU A 187 -12.98 2.67 13.94
N ARG A 188 -11.72 2.55 13.52
CA ARG A 188 -10.62 3.41 13.97
C ARG A 188 -10.42 4.64 13.09
N GLY A 189 -10.91 4.66 11.85
CA GLY A 189 -10.89 5.80 10.94
C GLY A 189 -10.47 5.45 9.53
#